data_AF-A0A9E5XUP7-F1
#
_entry.id   AF-A0A9E5XUP7-F1
#
_cell.length_a   1.000
_cell.length_b   1.000
_cell.length_c   1.000
_cell.angle_alpha   90.00
_cell.angle_beta   90.00
_cell.angle_gamma   90.00
#
_symmetry.space_group_name_H-M   'P 1'
#
loop_
_entity.id
_entity.type
_entity.pdbx_description
1 polymer ?
#
loop_
_entity_poly.entity_id
_entity_poly.type
_entity_poly.pdbx_seq_one_letter_code
_entity_poly.pdbx_strand_id
1 'polypeptide(L)'
;MKYFPYIILFVFYSQIIQSQPANIENAYFEAMFSGNYPEGMKILSKLKKEYPNTVKTKLITANYYAAMYETSGSSDKYFILTKKYAEQTINLLEKIENPNNDAVSEIISAKSILLKINVLKRNFLKVAQNTQSIIKYFEYAMKHESESDKLKLISGMYKYYVETAKEDHPVIYPVLIFYPSGNKAEGLKLLKECTHSEDKTTAARSTIMLAMIYYRDEKNINTSKYYFNKILSKYPDNMVWQTEYYKALKKYDMKEEAEKQKKLIENKLSTDNFLDDEQKKYFSEIINN
;
A
#
# COMPACT_ATOMS: atom_id res chain seq x y z
N MET A 1 9.74 -3.53 -20.59
CA MET A 1 10.15 -3.42 -19.17
C MET A 1 9.28 -2.38 -18.41
N LYS A 2 7.96 -2.62 -18.27
CA LYS A 2 7.03 -1.63 -17.65
C LYS A 2 6.32 -2.09 -16.34
N TYR A 3 6.33 -3.38 -16.00
CA TYR A 3 5.44 -3.94 -14.95
C TYR A 3 6.13 -4.62 -13.76
N PHE A 4 7.44 -4.90 -13.85
CA PHE A 4 8.26 -5.42 -12.75
C PHE A 4 8.12 -4.71 -11.37
N PRO A 5 7.86 -3.39 -11.28
CA PRO A 5 8.00 -2.70 -10.00
C PRO A 5 6.72 -2.59 -9.15
N TYR A 6 5.56 -3.14 -9.57
CA TYR A 6 4.30 -2.94 -8.83
C TYR A 6 4.06 -3.90 -7.66
N ILE A 7 5.02 -4.78 -7.36
CA ILE A 7 4.89 -5.84 -6.36
C ILE A 7 4.98 -5.25 -4.94
N ILE A 8 3.92 -5.49 -4.15
CA ILE A 8 3.68 -5.11 -2.75
C ILE A 8 3.32 -3.63 -2.48
N LEU A 9 2.05 -3.39 -2.11
CA LEU A 9 1.49 -2.08 -1.76
C LEU A 9 0.67 -2.14 -0.44
N PHE A 10 1.11 -1.40 0.59
CA PHE A 10 0.41 -1.04 1.85
C PHE A 10 -0.15 -2.15 2.79
N VAL A 11 0.30 -2.20 4.07
CA VAL A 11 -0.26 -2.97 5.23
C VAL A 11 0.06 -2.21 6.55
N PHE A 12 -0.70 -2.39 7.69
CA PHE A 12 -0.51 -1.97 9.14
C PHE A 12 -1.88 -1.90 9.90
N TYR A 13 -2.11 -2.11 11.23
CA TYR A 13 -1.36 -2.73 12.37
C TYR A 13 -2.26 -2.93 13.64
N SER A 14 -2.02 -3.92 14.55
CA SER A 14 -2.75 -4.17 15.85
C SER A 14 -2.46 -5.56 16.48
N GLN A 15 -2.26 -5.79 17.80
CA GLN A 15 -2.35 -4.93 19.00
C GLN A 15 -1.42 -5.44 20.17
N ILE A 16 -1.20 -4.57 21.18
CA ILE A 16 -0.63 -4.82 22.54
C ILE A 16 0.92 -4.88 22.67
N ILE A 17 1.54 -3.76 23.09
CA ILE A 17 2.02 -3.51 24.48
C ILE A 17 2.12 -1.97 24.68
N GLN A 18 1.73 -1.51 25.87
CA GLN A 18 1.80 -0.15 26.47
C GLN A 18 1.76 1.15 25.60
N SER A 19 0.80 2.01 26.00
CA SER A 19 0.80 3.49 25.92
C SER A 19 0.67 4.25 24.57
N GLN A 20 0.16 3.63 23.50
CA GLN A 20 -0.55 4.39 22.44
C GLN A 20 -1.99 3.87 22.26
N PRO A 21 -3.02 4.74 22.26
CA PRO A 21 -4.40 4.30 22.05
C PRO A 21 -4.60 3.90 20.58
N ALA A 22 -5.10 2.68 20.32
CA ALA A 22 -5.31 2.16 18.96
C ALA A 22 -6.17 3.07 18.06
N ASN A 23 -7.03 3.89 18.67
CA ASN A 23 -7.78 4.96 18.03
C ASN A 23 -6.90 5.89 17.15
N ILE A 24 -5.67 6.23 17.56
CA ILE A 24 -4.85 7.22 16.84
C ILE A 24 -4.30 6.71 15.50
N GLU A 25 -4.07 5.40 15.38
CA GLU A 25 -3.64 4.78 14.12
C GLU A 25 -4.83 4.59 13.17
N ASN A 26 -5.97 4.16 13.70
CA ASN A 26 -7.19 4.05 12.91
C ASN A 26 -7.66 5.42 12.42
N ALA A 27 -7.54 6.47 13.24
CA ALA A 27 -7.80 7.85 12.84
C ALA A 27 -6.80 8.35 11.78
N TYR A 28 -5.51 8.00 11.91
CA TYR A 28 -4.51 8.30 10.88
C TYR A 28 -4.86 7.64 9.54
N PHE A 29 -5.13 6.34 9.51
CA PHE A 29 -5.47 5.65 8.26
C PHE A 29 -6.83 6.08 7.71
N GLU A 30 -7.84 6.34 8.53
CA GLU A 30 -9.13 6.87 8.04
C GLU A 30 -8.95 8.25 7.40
N ALA A 31 -8.13 9.13 7.96
CA ALA A 31 -7.79 10.43 7.37
C ALA A 31 -7.03 10.26 6.04
N MET A 32 -5.96 9.46 6.00
CA MET A 32 -5.17 9.20 4.80
C MET A 32 -5.98 8.50 3.69
N PHE A 33 -6.86 7.56 4.05
CA PHE A 33 -7.76 6.90 3.10
C PHE A 33 -8.89 7.82 2.63
N SER A 34 -9.31 8.80 3.42
CA SER A 34 -10.23 9.86 2.98
C SER A 34 -9.56 10.94 2.12
N GLY A 35 -8.26 10.84 1.81
CA GLY A 35 -7.50 11.87 1.11
C GLY A 35 -7.15 13.10 1.96
N ASN A 36 -7.56 13.15 3.23
CA ASN A 36 -7.34 14.28 4.14
C ASN A 36 -5.91 14.24 4.73
N TYR A 37 -4.93 14.54 3.88
CA TYR A 37 -3.52 14.65 4.27
C TYR A 37 -3.25 15.71 5.36
N PRO A 38 -3.94 16.88 5.42
CA PRO A 38 -3.77 17.83 6.52
C PRO A 38 -4.12 17.24 7.90
N GLU A 39 -5.22 16.51 8.03
CA GLU A 39 -5.57 15.82 9.29
C GLU A 39 -4.58 14.68 9.59
N GLY A 40 -4.15 13.94 8.56
CA GLY A 40 -3.09 12.94 8.68
C GLY A 40 -1.77 13.53 9.22
N MET A 41 -1.38 14.72 8.75
CA MET A 41 -0.21 15.47 9.25
C MET A 41 -0.42 16.00 10.68
N LYS A 42 -1.62 16.45 11.03
CA LYS A 42 -1.99 16.89 12.38
C LYS A 42 -1.90 15.74 13.39
N ILE A 43 -2.44 14.57 13.06
CA ILE A 43 -2.33 13.34 13.86
C ILE A 43 -0.86 12.89 13.98
N LEU A 44 -0.12 12.87 12.86
CA LEU A 44 1.31 12.56 12.84
C LEU A 44 2.16 13.52 13.69
N SER A 45 1.83 14.81 13.67
CA SER A 45 2.52 15.83 14.47
C SER A 45 2.27 15.62 15.97
N LYS A 46 1.05 15.24 16.37
CA LYS A 46 0.73 14.83 17.73
C LYS A 46 1.53 13.58 18.15
N LEU A 47 1.52 12.53 17.33
CA LEU A 47 2.30 11.30 17.55
C LEU A 47 3.80 11.57 17.74
N LYS A 48 4.39 12.44 16.91
CA LYS A 48 5.81 12.83 17.00
C LYS A 48 6.13 13.69 18.22
N LYS A 49 5.17 14.44 18.77
CA LYS A 49 5.34 15.22 20.01
C LYS A 49 5.24 14.33 21.26
N GLU A 50 4.22 13.49 21.32
CA GLU A 50 3.90 12.70 22.51
C GLU A 50 4.73 11.41 22.58
N TYR A 51 5.10 10.83 21.44
CA TYR A 51 5.72 9.51 21.34
C TYR A 51 6.81 9.43 20.25
N PRO A 52 7.81 10.34 20.20
CA PRO A 52 8.79 10.43 19.12
C PRO A 52 9.56 9.13 18.86
N ASN A 53 9.75 8.30 19.89
CA ASN A 53 10.66 7.16 19.83
C ASN A 53 10.02 5.79 19.55
N THR A 54 8.69 5.65 19.58
CA THR A 54 8.04 4.35 19.32
C THR A 54 8.21 3.89 17.87
N VAL A 55 8.07 2.57 17.64
CA VAL A 55 8.07 1.96 16.31
C VAL A 55 6.91 2.52 15.48
N LYS A 56 5.69 2.46 16.01
CA LYS A 56 4.47 2.98 15.39
C LYS A 56 4.58 4.43 14.94
N THR A 57 5.13 5.34 15.76
CA THR A 57 5.33 6.73 15.35
C THR A 57 6.26 6.85 14.15
N LYS A 58 7.41 6.15 14.14
CA LYS A 58 8.34 6.13 12.99
C LYS A 58 7.66 5.57 11.75
N LEU A 59 6.88 4.51 11.92
CA LEU A 59 6.25 3.79 10.82
C LEU A 59 5.13 4.58 10.15
N ILE A 60 4.27 5.22 10.94
CA ILE A 60 3.26 6.18 10.48
C ILE A 60 3.95 7.38 9.82
N THR A 61 5.10 7.83 10.35
CA THR A 61 5.91 8.87 9.70
C THR A 61 6.43 8.43 8.31
N ALA A 62 6.91 7.18 8.20
CA ALA A 62 7.36 6.61 6.93
C ALA A 62 6.21 6.45 5.94
N ASN A 63 5.04 5.98 6.39
CA ASN A 63 3.86 5.81 5.54
C ASN A 63 3.35 7.17 5.01
N TYR A 64 3.33 8.21 5.85
CA TYR A 64 2.93 9.55 5.42
C TYR A 64 3.85 10.09 4.32
N TYR A 65 5.17 10.06 4.54
CA TYR A 65 6.10 10.55 3.51
C TYR A 65 6.13 9.65 2.27
N ALA A 66 5.83 8.35 2.38
CA ALA A 66 5.66 7.47 1.22
C ALA A 66 4.44 7.84 0.36
N ALA A 67 3.34 8.26 1.00
CA ALA A 67 2.17 8.79 0.32
C ALA A 67 2.49 10.13 -0.36
N MET A 68 3.09 11.09 0.35
CA MET A 68 3.50 12.38 -0.24
C MET A 68 4.47 12.20 -1.41
N TYR A 69 5.42 11.27 -1.29
CA TYR A 69 6.36 10.94 -2.36
C TYR A 69 5.65 10.40 -3.62
N GLU A 70 4.56 9.64 -3.45
CA GLU A 70 3.73 9.15 -4.55
C GLU A 70 2.80 10.24 -5.13
N THR A 71 2.22 11.10 -4.29
CA THR A 71 1.25 12.13 -4.72
C THR A 71 1.88 13.42 -5.22
N SER A 72 3.16 13.68 -4.95
CA SER A 72 3.87 14.90 -5.40
C SER A 72 4.72 14.71 -6.67
N GLY A 73 4.63 13.54 -7.33
CA GLY A 73 5.46 13.25 -8.50
C GLY A 73 6.92 12.90 -8.16
N SER A 74 7.16 12.23 -7.03
CA SER A 74 8.47 11.65 -6.65
C SER A 74 9.58 12.63 -6.21
N SER A 75 9.21 13.69 -5.48
CA SER A 75 10.12 14.65 -4.84
C SER A 75 11.14 14.02 -3.87
N ASP A 76 12.43 14.36 -4.01
CA ASP A 76 13.53 13.77 -3.22
C ASP A 76 13.45 14.03 -1.72
N LYS A 77 12.85 15.17 -1.31
CA LYS A 77 12.55 15.49 0.09
C LYS A 77 11.75 14.37 0.76
N TYR A 78 10.69 13.90 0.08
CA TYR A 78 9.84 12.83 0.62
C TYR A 78 10.50 11.45 0.49
N PHE A 79 11.31 11.19 -0.55
CA PHE A 79 12.12 9.97 -0.63
C PHE A 79 13.07 9.81 0.57
N ILE A 80 13.86 10.86 0.87
CA ILE A 80 14.85 10.86 1.97
C ILE A 80 14.17 10.63 3.33
N LEU A 81 13.06 11.33 3.58
CA LEU A 81 12.30 11.20 4.83
C LEU A 81 11.67 9.81 4.96
N THR A 82 11.03 9.30 3.90
CA THR A 82 10.44 7.95 3.87
C THR A 82 11.49 6.90 4.18
N LYS A 83 12.64 6.96 3.48
CA LYS A 83 13.76 6.05 3.66
C LYS A 83 14.22 6.05 5.12
N LYS A 84 14.53 7.24 5.66
CA LYS A 84 15.01 7.41 7.04
C LYS A 84 14.10 6.75 8.07
N TYR A 85 12.79 7.01 8.01
CA TYR A 85 11.85 6.51 9.02
C TYR A 85 11.52 5.02 8.87
N ALA A 86 11.50 4.49 7.64
CA ALA A 86 11.35 3.05 7.41
C ALA A 86 12.60 2.27 7.87
N GLU A 87 13.80 2.74 7.55
CA GLU A 87 15.06 2.17 8.06
C GLU A 87 15.12 2.23 9.59
N GLN A 88 14.67 3.33 10.22
CA GLN A 88 14.58 3.41 11.68
C GLN A 88 13.56 2.44 12.30
N THR A 89 12.46 2.12 11.61
CA THR A 89 11.50 1.11 12.07
C THR A 89 12.12 -0.29 12.02
N ILE A 90 12.72 -0.65 10.88
CA ILE A 90 13.39 -1.93 10.66
C ILE A 90 14.52 -2.12 11.69
N ASN A 91 15.37 -1.10 11.90
CA ASN A 91 16.49 -1.15 12.84
C ASN A 91 16.09 -1.20 14.34
N LEU A 92 14.81 -1.03 14.68
CA LEU A 92 14.28 -1.30 16.02
C LEU A 92 13.72 -2.72 16.11
N LEU A 93 12.97 -3.15 15.10
CA LEU A 93 12.25 -4.42 15.11
C LEU A 93 13.15 -5.64 14.81
N GLU A 94 14.13 -5.51 13.91
CA GLU A 94 15.10 -6.60 13.64
C GLU A 94 16.10 -6.83 14.78
N LYS A 95 15.95 -6.11 15.91
CA LYS A 95 16.65 -6.36 17.19
C LYS A 95 15.81 -7.14 18.21
N ILE A 96 14.53 -7.39 17.92
CA ILE A 96 13.65 -8.16 18.80
C ILE A 96 13.96 -9.64 18.57
N GLU A 97 14.40 -10.34 19.62
CA GLU A 97 14.46 -11.80 19.62
C GLU A 97 13.04 -12.36 19.61
N ASN A 98 12.74 -13.28 18.70
CA ASN A 98 11.42 -13.89 18.50
C ASN A 98 10.28 -12.84 18.35
N PRO A 99 10.30 -12.02 17.28
CA PRO A 99 9.26 -11.02 17.04
C PRO A 99 7.89 -11.68 16.84
N ASN A 100 6.86 -11.11 17.46
CA ASN A 100 5.49 -11.60 17.35
C ASN A 100 4.85 -11.28 15.97
N ASN A 101 3.68 -11.86 15.71
CA ASN A 101 2.84 -11.61 14.52
C ASN A 101 2.74 -10.13 14.14
N ASP A 102 2.58 -9.27 15.16
CA ASP A 102 2.54 -7.83 14.98
C ASP A 102 3.92 -7.34 14.48
N ALA A 103 4.99 -7.43 15.28
CA ALA A 103 6.34 -6.97 14.90
C ALA A 103 6.80 -7.50 13.53
N VAL A 104 6.47 -8.73 13.15
CA VAL A 104 6.72 -9.28 11.80
C VAL A 104 5.95 -8.51 10.72
N SER A 105 4.64 -8.28 10.87
CA SER A 105 3.87 -7.45 9.94
C SER A 105 4.38 -5.99 9.88
N GLU A 106 4.90 -5.48 11.00
CA GLU A 106 5.49 -4.14 11.12
C GLU A 106 6.81 -4.03 10.31
N ILE A 107 7.67 -5.05 10.39
CA ILE A 107 8.89 -5.18 9.55
C ILE A 107 8.51 -5.28 8.07
N ILE A 108 7.52 -6.11 7.72
CA ILE A 108 7.11 -6.38 6.34
C ILE A 108 6.74 -5.08 5.65
N SER A 109 5.74 -4.34 6.12
CA SER A 109 5.32 -3.13 5.40
C SER A 109 6.31 -1.96 5.53
N ALA A 110 7.23 -1.95 6.50
CA ALA A 110 8.38 -1.03 6.48
C ALA A 110 9.35 -1.34 5.33
N LYS A 111 9.71 -2.62 5.14
CA LYS A 111 10.52 -3.07 3.99
C LYS A 111 9.75 -2.88 2.66
N SER A 112 8.43 -3.05 2.64
CA SER A 112 7.58 -2.78 1.47
C SER A 112 7.53 -1.30 1.08
N ILE A 113 7.48 -0.39 2.06
CA ILE A 113 7.62 1.05 1.80
C ILE A 113 8.99 1.34 1.16
N LEU A 114 10.07 0.73 1.66
CA LEU A 114 11.39 0.86 1.03
C LEU A 114 11.45 0.27 -0.38
N LEU A 115 10.81 -0.88 -0.62
CA LEU A 115 10.69 -1.48 -1.96
C LEU A 115 10.00 -0.49 -2.91
N LYS A 116 8.82 0.01 -2.56
CA LYS A 116 8.03 0.98 -3.35
C LYS A 116 8.80 2.24 -3.71
N ILE A 117 9.51 2.88 -2.78
CA ILE A 117 10.25 4.12 -3.10
C ILE A 117 11.49 3.87 -3.96
N ASN A 118 12.20 2.75 -3.75
CA ASN A 118 13.35 2.40 -4.58
C ASN A 118 12.91 1.97 -5.99
N VAL A 119 11.72 1.36 -6.10
CA VAL A 119 11.01 1.10 -7.35
C VAL A 119 10.80 2.39 -8.16
N LEU A 120 10.24 3.43 -7.55
CA LEU A 120 9.95 4.70 -8.21
C LEU A 120 11.24 5.46 -8.58
N LYS A 121 12.27 5.42 -7.73
CA LYS A 121 13.63 5.90 -8.07
C LYS A 121 14.44 4.96 -8.97
N ARG A 122 13.87 3.85 -9.47
CA ARG A 122 14.54 2.86 -10.35
C ARG A 122 15.83 2.25 -9.77
N ASN A 123 15.98 2.25 -8.44
CA ASN A 123 17.12 1.70 -7.72
C ASN A 123 16.99 0.18 -7.56
N PHE A 124 17.10 -0.54 -8.68
CA PHE A 124 16.85 -1.98 -8.74
C PHE A 124 17.81 -2.80 -7.86
N LEU A 125 19.03 -2.32 -7.59
CA LEU A 125 19.95 -2.94 -6.65
C LEU A 125 19.39 -2.93 -5.21
N LYS A 126 18.81 -1.81 -4.77
CA LYS A 126 18.12 -1.74 -3.46
C LYS A 126 16.80 -2.50 -3.45
N VAL A 127 16.09 -2.59 -4.58
CA VAL A 127 14.92 -3.49 -4.69
C VAL A 127 15.35 -4.95 -4.46
N ALA A 128 16.39 -5.44 -5.14
CA ALA A 128 16.87 -6.82 -4.98
C ALA A 128 17.35 -7.11 -3.54
N GLN A 129 18.17 -6.23 -2.96
CA GLN A 129 18.64 -6.37 -1.57
C GLN A 129 17.49 -6.40 -0.56
N ASN A 130 16.51 -5.50 -0.69
CA ASN A 130 15.36 -5.46 0.21
C ASN A 130 14.46 -6.69 0.03
N THR A 131 14.26 -7.14 -1.22
CA THR A 131 13.47 -8.34 -1.56
C THR A 131 14.05 -9.58 -0.90
N GLN A 132 15.37 -9.82 -1.01
CA GLN A 132 16.01 -10.94 -0.32
C GLN A 132 15.82 -10.87 1.20
N SER A 133 15.85 -9.67 1.79
CA SER A 133 15.71 -9.49 3.24
C SER A 133 14.29 -9.68 3.80
N ILE A 134 13.25 -9.60 2.95
CA ILE A 134 11.83 -9.66 3.39
C ILE A 134 11.24 -11.08 3.31
N ILE A 135 11.80 -11.99 2.49
CA ILE A 135 11.22 -13.34 2.26
C ILE A 135 10.97 -14.14 3.55
N LYS A 136 11.93 -14.18 4.49
CA LYS A 136 11.75 -14.90 5.77
C LYS A 136 10.56 -14.40 6.59
N TYR A 137 10.18 -13.13 6.44
CA TYR A 137 9.02 -12.55 7.11
C TYR A 137 7.72 -12.86 6.36
N PHE A 138 7.73 -12.90 5.02
CA PHE A 138 6.59 -13.41 4.24
C PHE A 138 6.31 -14.89 4.54
N GLU A 139 7.36 -15.72 4.66
CA GLU A 139 7.22 -17.13 5.04
C GLU A 139 6.58 -17.29 6.44
N TYR A 140 7.00 -16.48 7.40
CA TYR A 140 6.36 -16.40 8.72
C TYR A 140 4.89 -15.98 8.59
N ALA A 141 4.58 -14.93 7.80
CA ALA A 141 3.22 -14.42 7.65
C ALA A 141 2.26 -15.45 7.01
N MET A 142 2.74 -16.29 6.09
CA MET A 142 1.95 -17.42 5.56
C MET A 142 1.73 -18.52 6.61
N LYS A 143 2.73 -18.81 7.45
CA LYS A 143 2.62 -19.84 8.51
C LYS A 143 1.64 -19.48 9.62
N HIS A 144 1.41 -18.19 9.86
CA HIS A 144 0.53 -17.66 10.92
C HIS A 144 -0.65 -16.86 10.33
N GLU A 145 -1.05 -17.12 9.08
CA GLU A 145 -2.06 -16.31 8.36
C GLU A 145 -3.46 -16.32 9.00
N SER A 146 -3.79 -17.38 9.72
CA SER A 146 -5.04 -17.52 10.49
C SER A 146 -5.07 -16.71 11.79
N GLU A 147 -3.92 -16.25 12.29
CA GLU A 147 -3.78 -15.64 13.61
C GLU A 147 -3.99 -14.12 13.60
N SER A 148 -4.02 -13.50 12.41
CA SER A 148 -4.34 -12.07 12.25
C SER A 148 -4.76 -11.76 10.83
N ASP A 149 -5.84 -11.01 10.63
CA ASP A 149 -6.27 -10.55 9.30
C ASP A 149 -5.19 -9.74 8.57
N LYS A 150 -4.22 -9.17 9.29
CA LYS A 150 -3.03 -8.51 8.72
C LYS A 150 -2.03 -9.51 8.13
N LEU A 151 -1.80 -10.64 8.80
CA LEU A 151 -0.97 -11.73 8.26
C LEU A 151 -1.70 -12.44 7.11
N LYS A 152 -3.04 -12.60 7.21
CA LYS A 152 -3.91 -13.04 6.11
C LYS A 152 -3.80 -12.15 4.87
N LEU A 153 -3.84 -10.82 5.04
CA LEU A 153 -3.64 -9.85 3.96
C LEU A 153 -2.24 -9.97 3.34
N ILE A 154 -1.19 -10.05 4.16
CA ILE A 154 0.20 -10.22 3.71
C ILE A 154 0.38 -11.54 2.95
N SER A 155 -0.15 -12.63 3.48
CA SER A 155 -0.11 -13.96 2.87
C SER A 155 -0.86 -13.95 1.54
N GLY A 156 -2.08 -13.40 1.50
CA GLY A 156 -2.88 -13.27 0.28
C GLY A 156 -2.17 -12.47 -0.82
N MET A 157 -1.52 -11.36 -0.46
CA MET A 157 -0.68 -10.59 -1.37
C MET A 157 0.54 -11.39 -1.85
N TYR A 158 1.25 -12.08 -0.95
CA TYR A 158 2.45 -12.85 -1.30
C TYR A 158 2.12 -14.04 -2.21
N LYS A 159 1.17 -14.88 -1.80
CA LYS A 159 0.71 -16.07 -2.53
C LYS A 159 0.22 -15.72 -3.95
N TYR A 160 -0.37 -14.54 -4.12
CA TYR A 160 -0.72 -14.03 -5.45
C TYR A 160 0.53 -13.56 -6.23
N TYR A 161 1.25 -12.55 -5.71
CA TYR A 161 2.27 -11.86 -6.50
C TYR A 161 3.53 -12.68 -6.78
N VAL A 162 3.88 -13.68 -5.96
CA VAL A 162 5.07 -14.52 -6.23
C VAL A 162 4.87 -15.42 -7.45
N GLU A 163 3.64 -15.88 -7.71
CA GLU A 163 3.32 -16.66 -8.92
C GLU A 163 3.11 -15.74 -10.13
N THR A 164 2.39 -14.61 -9.99
CA THR A 164 2.30 -13.59 -11.06
C THR A 164 3.69 -13.10 -11.50
N ALA A 165 4.66 -13.00 -10.59
CA ALA A 165 6.04 -12.64 -10.93
C ALA A 165 6.79 -13.73 -11.72
N LYS A 166 6.47 -15.02 -11.51
CA LYS A 166 6.99 -16.14 -12.32
C LYS A 166 6.38 -16.15 -13.72
N GLU A 167 5.08 -15.86 -13.82
CA GLU A 167 4.33 -15.75 -15.08
C GLU A 167 4.83 -14.59 -15.94
N ASP A 168 4.85 -13.36 -15.40
CA ASP A 168 5.18 -12.15 -16.17
C ASP A 168 6.69 -11.98 -16.44
N HIS A 169 7.56 -12.50 -15.56
CA HIS A 169 9.02 -12.27 -15.63
C HIS A 169 9.86 -13.57 -15.54
N PRO A 170 9.80 -14.47 -16.54
CA PRO A 170 10.59 -15.71 -16.56
C PRO A 170 12.10 -15.53 -16.34
N VAL A 171 12.66 -14.35 -16.66
CA VAL A 171 14.07 -14.01 -16.43
C VAL A 171 14.48 -14.02 -14.94
N ILE A 172 13.56 -13.81 -14.00
CA ILE A 172 13.83 -13.93 -12.56
C ILE A 172 13.41 -15.28 -11.96
N TYR A 173 12.79 -16.16 -12.76
CA TYR A 173 12.34 -17.48 -12.31
C TYR A 173 13.44 -18.30 -11.59
N PRO A 174 14.71 -18.34 -12.05
CA PRO A 174 15.77 -19.08 -11.36
C PRO A 174 16.05 -18.62 -9.92
N VAL A 175 15.75 -17.36 -9.59
CA VAL A 175 15.86 -16.82 -8.22
C VAL A 175 14.60 -17.17 -7.41
N LEU A 176 13.41 -17.08 -8.04
CA LEU A 176 12.12 -17.37 -7.39
C LEU A 176 11.92 -18.86 -7.05
N ILE A 177 12.72 -19.78 -7.58
CA ILE A 177 12.73 -21.21 -7.16
C ILE A 177 13.13 -21.36 -5.69
N PHE A 178 14.00 -20.49 -5.18
CA PHE A 178 14.44 -20.50 -3.79
C PHE A 178 13.52 -19.73 -2.83
N TYR A 179 12.43 -19.16 -3.34
CA TYR A 179 11.44 -18.45 -2.54
C TYR A 179 10.22 -19.37 -2.29
N PRO A 180 9.54 -19.25 -1.14
CA PRO A 180 8.30 -19.97 -0.88
C PRO A 180 7.29 -19.87 -2.02
N SER A 181 6.70 -21.00 -2.40
CA SER A 181 5.67 -21.07 -3.44
C SER A 181 4.38 -20.37 -3.00
N GLY A 182 3.77 -19.65 -3.92
CA GLY A 182 2.42 -19.10 -3.78
C GLY A 182 1.37 -19.94 -4.49
N ASN A 183 0.16 -19.37 -4.55
CA ASN A 183 -0.99 -19.88 -5.29
C ASN A 183 -1.93 -18.70 -5.55
N LYS A 184 -2.17 -18.37 -6.82
CA LYS A 184 -2.99 -17.19 -7.19
C LYS A 184 -4.43 -17.29 -6.73
N ALA A 185 -5.04 -18.48 -6.82
CA ALA A 185 -6.43 -18.69 -6.41
C ALA A 185 -6.60 -18.60 -4.89
N GLU A 186 -5.64 -19.16 -4.15
CA GLU A 186 -5.58 -19.05 -2.69
C GLU A 186 -5.32 -17.60 -2.24
N GLY A 187 -4.38 -16.90 -2.88
CA GLY A 187 -4.10 -15.49 -2.61
C GLY A 187 -5.34 -14.61 -2.82
N LEU A 188 -6.04 -14.80 -3.94
CA LEU A 188 -7.33 -14.14 -4.21
C LEU A 188 -8.43 -14.51 -3.22
N LYS A 189 -8.43 -15.72 -2.65
CA LYS A 189 -9.38 -16.15 -1.59
C LYS A 189 -9.11 -15.41 -0.29
N LEU A 190 -7.87 -15.43 0.21
CA LEU A 190 -7.48 -14.73 1.44
C LEU A 190 -7.74 -13.22 1.33
N LEU A 191 -7.44 -12.60 0.19
CA LEU A 191 -7.77 -11.20 -0.06
C LEU A 191 -9.29 -10.93 -0.02
N LYS A 192 -10.11 -11.80 -0.62
CA LYS A 192 -11.60 -11.67 -0.57
C LYS A 192 -12.13 -11.74 0.86
N GLU A 193 -11.62 -12.66 1.66
CA GLU A 193 -11.91 -12.77 3.10
C GLU A 193 -11.53 -11.48 3.84
N CYS A 194 -10.31 -10.98 3.63
CA CYS A 194 -9.87 -9.71 4.21
C CYS A 194 -10.75 -8.50 3.85
N THR A 195 -11.53 -8.51 2.75
CA THR A 195 -12.50 -7.42 2.46
C THR A 195 -13.73 -7.38 3.38
N HIS A 196 -13.81 -8.30 4.34
CA HIS A 196 -14.83 -8.40 5.40
C HIS A 196 -14.23 -8.38 6.82
N SER A 197 -12.92 -8.10 6.93
CA SER A 197 -12.19 -7.90 8.20
C SER A 197 -12.84 -6.84 9.09
N GLU A 198 -12.93 -7.11 10.40
CA GLU A 198 -13.37 -6.11 11.40
C GLU A 198 -12.38 -4.94 11.52
N ASP A 199 -11.08 -5.19 11.32
CA ASP A 199 -10.12 -4.12 11.09
C ASP A 199 -10.46 -3.44 9.76
N LYS A 200 -11.11 -2.28 9.86
CA LYS A 200 -11.48 -1.40 8.75
C LYS A 200 -10.29 -1.10 7.84
N THR A 201 -9.08 -1.06 8.39
CA THR A 201 -7.86 -0.75 7.67
C THR A 201 -7.48 -1.86 6.69
N THR A 202 -7.50 -3.11 7.16
CA THR A 202 -7.30 -4.31 6.36
C THR A 202 -8.42 -4.52 5.34
N ALA A 203 -9.68 -4.27 5.72
CA ALA A 203 -10.82 -4.32 4.80
C ALA A 203 -10.70 -3.29 3.65
N ALA A 204 -10.32 -2.05 3.96
CA ALA A 204 -10.07 -1.02 2.96
C ALA A 204 -8.90 -1.40 2.03
N ARG A 205 -7.75 -1.79 2.58
CA ARG A 205 -6.57 -2.17 1.78
C ARG A 205 -6.81 -3.38 0.90
N SER A 206 -7.47 -4.43 1.39
CA SER A 206 -7.77 -5.60 0.56
C SER A 206 -8.77 -5.28 -0.55
N THR A 207 -9.73 -4.38 -0.29
CA THR A 207 -10.71 -3.95 -1.31
C THR A 207 -10.02 -3.22 -2.47
N ILE A 208 -9.14 -2.23 -2.20
CA ILE A 208 -8.37 -1.59 -3.27
C ILE A 208 -7.35 -2.54 -3.92
N MET A 209 -6.73 -3.44 -3.15
CA MET A 209 -5.79 -4.45 -3.67
C MET A 209 -6.46 -5.34 -4.72
N LEU A 210 -7.66 -5.86 -4.42
CA LEU A 210 -8.45 -6.64 -5.39
C LEU A 210 -8.87 -5.80 -6.59
N ALA A 211 -9.32 -4.55 -6.39
CA ALA A 211 -9.63 -3.65 -7.51
C ALA A 211 -8.45 -3.52 -8.47
N MET A 212 -7.24 -3.32 -7.93
CA MET A 212 -5.99 -3.20 -8.68
C MET A 212 -5.60 -4.50 -9.38
N ILE A 213 -5.56 -5.63 -8.67
CA ILE A 213 -5.25 -6.96 -9.24
C ILE A 213 -6.18 -7.30 -10.40
N TYR A 214 -7.49 -7.08 -10.25
CA TYR A 214 -8.46 -7.45 -11.28
C TYR A 214 -8.32 -6.63 -12.57
N TYR A 215 -7.95 -5.34 -12.52
CA TYR A 215 -7.70 -4.57 -13.75
C TYR A 215 -6.27 -4.70 -14.28
N ARG A 216 -5.27 -4.92 -13.42
CA ARG A 216 -3.87 -4.96 -13.84
C ARG A 216 -3.50 -6.32 -14.42
N ASP A 217 -3.86 -7.40 -13.72
CA ASP A 217 -3.21 -8.70 -13.83
C ASP A 217 -4.20 -9.76 -14.35
N GLU A 218 -5.31 -9.96 -13.64
CA GLU A 218 -6.38 -10.93 -13.99
C GLU A 218 -7.28 -10.46 -15.16
N LYS A 219 -7.08 -9.23 -15.64
CA LYS A 219 -7.73 -8.62 -16.82
C LYS A 219 -9.27 -8.59 -16.79
N ASN A 220 -9.89 -8.65 -15.62
CA ASN A 220 -11.32 -8.61 -15.40
C ASN A 220 -11.78 -7.22 -14.90
N ILE A 221 -12.09 -6.32 -15.84
CA ILE A 221 -12.55 -4.97 -15.54
C ILE A 221 -13.88 -4.94 -14.77
N ASN A 222 -14.78 -5.91 -14.96
CA ASN A 222 -16.08 -5.92 -14.29
C ASN A 222 -15.95 -6.18 -12.77
N THR A 223 -15.14 -7.16 -12.39
CA THR A 223 -14.83 -7.41 -10.97
C THR A 223 -13.98 -6.28 -10.38
N SER A 224 -13.10 -5.65 -11.17
CA SER A 224 -12.39 -4.44 -10.73
C SER A 224 -13.34 -3.26 -10.45
N LYS A 225 -14.27 -2.94 -11.36
CA LYS A 225 -15.31 -1.90 -11.18
C LYS A 225 -16.11 -2.11 -9.89
N TYR A 226 -16.47 -3.35 -9.56
CA TYR A 226 -17.13 -3.68 -8.28
C TYR A 226 -16.30 -3.26 -7.07
N TYR A 227 -15.01 -3.63 -7.01
CA TYR A 227 -14.15 -3.29 -5.87
C TYR A 227 -13.78 -1.80 -5.82
N PHE A 228 -13.57 -1.14 -6.97
CA PHE A 228 -13.39 0.31 -7.03
C PHE A 228 -14.64 1.05 -6.51
N ASN A 229 -15.84 0.66 -6.95
CA ASN A 229 -17.07 1.24 -6.44
C ASN A 229 -17.22 1.01 -4.92
N LYS A 230 -16.91 -0.20 -4.41
CA LYS A 230 -16.97 -0.54 -2.96
C LYS A 230 -16.02 0.31 -2.10
N ILE A 231 -14.82 0.67 -2.58
CA ILE A 231 -13.89 1.51 -1.82
C ILE A 231 -14.19 3.00 -1.98
N LEU A 232 -14.53 3.46 -3.19
CA LEU A 232 -14.81 4.87 -3.48
C LEU A 232 -16.17 5.34 -2.93
N SER A 233 -17.13 4.43 -2.70
CA SER A 233 -18.36 4.77 -1.96
C SER A 233 -18.11 5.04 -0.47
N LYS A 234 -17.01 4.53 0.10
CA LYS A 234 -16.59 4.86 1.48
C LYS A 234 -15.65 6.07 1.51
N TYR A 235 -14.76 6.19 0.53
CA TYR A 235 -13.72 7.22 0.48
C TYR A 235 -13.74 7.99 -0.85
N PRO A 236 -14.79 8.81 -1.10
CA PRO A 236 -14.99 9.48 -2.38
C PRO A 236 -13.94 10.55 -2.69
N ASP A 237 -13.20 11.03 -1.69
CA ASP A 237 -12.17 12.08 -1.85
C ASP A 237 -10.75 11.51 -1.93
N ASN A 238 -10.59 10.17 -2.00
CA ASN A 238 -9.30 9.56 -2.24
C ASN A 238 -8.84 9.74 -3.69
N MET A 239 -8.15 10.84 -3.97
CA MET A 239 -7.68 11.19 -5.31
C MET A 239 -6.73 10.15 -5.92
N VAL A 240 -5.96 9.40 -5.11
CA VAL A 240 -5.16 8.26 -5.63
C VAL A 240 -6.06 7.17 -6.19
N TRP A 241 -7.10 6.75 -5.45
CA TRP A 241 -8.00 5.68 -5.87
C TRP A 241 -8.96 6.10 -6.98
N GLN A 242 -9.43 7.35 -6.98
CA GLN A 242 -10.21 7.93 -8.08
C GLN A 242 -9.39 7.90 -9.39
N THR A 243 -8.12 8.30 -9.31
CA THR A 243 -7.20 8.30 -10.47
C THR A 243 -6.77 6.88 -10.89
N GLU A 244 -6.62 5.93 -9.97
CA GLU A 244 -6.41 4.51 -10.31
C GLU A 244 -7.64 3.90 -10.99
N TYR A 245 -8.85 4.29 -10.60
CA TYR A 245 -10.07 3.84 -11.27
C TYR A 245 -10.16 4.40 -12.70
N TYR A 246 -9.82 5.68 -12.91
CA TYR A 246 -9.71 6.28 -14.24
C TYR A 246 -8.72 5.52 -15.15
N LYS A 247 -7.54 5.15 -14.62
CA LYS A 247 -6.56 4.33 -15.36
C LYS A 247 -7.12 2.95 -15.72
N ALA A 248 -7.88 2.32 -14.82
CA ALA A 248 -8.53 1.04 -15.09
C ALA A 248 -9.57 1.17 -16.23
N LEU A 249 -10.43 2.19 -16.18
CA LEU A 249 -11.44 2.44 -17.21
C LEU A 249 -10.80 2.75 -18.58
N LYS A 250 -9.75 3.59 -18.63
CA LYS A 250 -8.96 3.82 -19.86
C LYS A 250 -8.28 2.56 -20.41
N LYS A 251 -7.73 1.69 -19.55
CA LYS A 251 -7.05 0.46 -20.00
C LYS A 251 -7.97 -0.50 -20.75
N TYR A 252 -9.27 -0.48 -20.46
CA TYR A 252 -10.28 -1.37 -21.08
C TYR A 252 -11.24 -0.63 -22.03
N ASP A 253 -10.87 0.56 -22.50
CA ASP A 253 -11.65 1.38 -23.45
C ASP A 253 -13.09 1.67 -22.99
N MET A 254 -13.31 1.75 -21.67
CA MET A 254 -14.60 2.09 -21.03
C MET A 254 -14.86 3.60 -21.15
N LYS A 255 -14.98 4.11 -22.38
CA LYS A 255 -14.91 5.54 -22.71
C LYS A 255 -15.90 6.41 -21.93
N GLU A 256 -17.15 5.98 -21.81
CA GLU A 256 -18.20 6.77 -21.16
C GLU A 256 -17.96 6.89 -19.65
N GLU A 257 -17.64 5.79 -18.97
CA GLU A 257 -17.30 5.85 -17.55
C GLU A 257 -15.95 6.51 -17.29
N ALA A 258 -14.97 6.35 -18.18
CA ALA A 258 -13.68 7.05 -18.07
C ALA A 258 -13.87 8.57 -18.15
N GLU A 259 -14.73 9.07 -19.03
CA GLU A 259 -15.04 10.50 -19.16
C GLU A 259 -15.86 11.03 -17.97
N LYS A 260 -16.84 10.26 -17.48
CA LYS A 260 -17.57 10.56 -16.23
C LYS A 260 -16.61 10.63 -15.03
N GLN A 261 -15.68 9.69 -14.96
CA GLN A 261 -14.65 9.61 -13.92
C GLN A 261 -13.64 10.77 -14.04
N LYS A 262 -13.25 11.17 -15.26
CA LYS A 262 -12.39 12.35 -15.50
C LYS A 262 -13.02 13.60 -14.90
N LYS A 263 -14.29 13.87 -15.24
CA LYS A 263 -15.04 15.04 -14.75
C LYS A 263 -15.22 15.04 -13.23
N LEU A 264 -15.36 13.87 -12.60
CA LEU A 264 -15.37 13.76 -11.14
C LEU A 264 -14.03 14.16 -10.53
N ILE A 265 -12.90 13.75 -11.14
CA ILE A 265 -11.54 14.13 -10.69
C ILE A 265 -11.28 15.62 -10.94
N GLU A 266 -11.69 16.17 -12.08
CA GLU A 266 -11.54 17.60 -12.42
C GLU A 266 -12.30 18.51 -11.44
N ASN A 267 -13.56 18.16 -11.13
CA ASN A 267 -14.37 18.87 -10.14
C ASN A 267 -13.73 18.77 -8.73
N LYS A 268 -13.21 17.59 -8.36
CA LYS A 268 -12.47 17.46 -7.09
C LYS A 268 -11.22 18.35 -7.08
N LEU A 269 -10.39 18.35 -8.12
CA LEU A 269 -9.19 19.21 -8.17
C LEU A 269 -9.48 20.72 -7.98
N SER A 270 -10.65 21.20 -8.41
CA SER A 270 -11.06 22.61 -8.22
C SER A 270 -11.67 22.89 -6.85
N THR A 271 -12.20 21.88 -6.14
CA THR A 271 -12.91 22.02 -4.85
C THR A 271 -12.14 21.48 -3.64
N ASP A 272 -11.09 20.68 -3.86
CA ASP A 272 -10.34 19.96 -2.84
C ASP A 272 -9.43 20.92 -2.03
N ASN A 273 -9.56 20.84 -0.70
CA ASN A 273 -8.80 21.64 0.28
C ASN A 273 -7.79 20.81 1.08
N PHE A 274 -7.56 19.55 0.69
CA PHE A 274 -6.60 18.62 1.29
C PHE A 274 -5.32 18.46 0.44
N LEU A 275 -5.41 18.67 -0.88
CA LEU A 275 -4.27 18.65 -1.79
C LEU A 275 -3.51 19.99 -1.83
N ASP A 276 -2.18 19.92 -1.82
CA ASP A 276 -1.30 21.04 -2.16
C ASP A 276 -1.11 21.22 -3.68
N ASP A 277 -0.46 22.29 -4.11
CA ASP A 277 -0.27 22.62 -5.54
C ASP A 277 0.60 21.60 -6.30
N GLU A 278 1.57 20.96 -5.63
CA GLU A 278 2.43 19.91 -6.19
C GLU A 278 1.58 18.66 -6.51
N GLN A 279 0.65 18.33 -5.60
CA GLN A 279 -0.30 17.24 -5.74
C GLN A 279 -1.41 17.53 -6.75
N LYS A 280 -2.01 18.73 -6.73
CA LYS A 280 -3.03 19.14 -7.71
C LYS A 280 -2.47 19.10 -9.13
N LYS A 281 -1.23 19.56 -9.32
CA LYS A 281 -0.50 19.42 -10.58
C LYS A 281 -0.33 17.95 -10.97
N TYR A 282 0.22 17.11 -10.09
CA TYR A 282 0.46 15.68 -10.37
C TYR A 282 -0.80 14.93 -10.80
N PHE A 283 -1.93 15.11 -10.11
CA PHE A 283 -3.19 14.47 -10.50
C PHE A 283 -3.77 15.02 -11.81
N SER A 284 -3.64 16.33 -12.06
CA SER A 284 -4.03 16.98 -13.32
C SER A 284 -3.22 16.44 -14.51
N GLU A 285 -1.91 16.23 -14.34
CA GLU A 285 -1.05 15.61 -15.35
C GLU A 285 -1.49 14.17 -15.65
N ILE A 286 -1.91 13.38 -14.65
CA ILE A 286 -2.36 12.00 -14.89
C ILE A 286 -3.68 11.94 -15.68
N ILE A 287 -4.64 12.83 -15.44
CA ILE A 287 -5.92 12.77 -16.17
C ILE A 287 -5.86 13.32 -17.59
N ASN A 288 -4.83 14.11 -17.91
CA ASN A 288 -4.67 14.69 -19.25
C ASN A 288 -3.67 13.90 -20.15
N ASN A 289 -3.13 12.77 -19.65
CA ASN A 289 -2.37 11.76 -20.41
C ASN A 289 -3.18 10.45 -20.51
#